data_AF-A0A8J8CI18-F1
#
_entry.id   AF-A0A8J8CI18-F1
#
_cell.length_a   1.000
_cell.length_b   1.000
_cell.length_c   1.000
_cell.angle_alpha   90.00
_cell.angle_beta   90.00
_cell.angle_gamma   90.00
#
_symmetry.space_group_name_H-M   'P 1'
#
loop_
_entity.id
_entity.type
_entity.pdbx_description
1 polymer ?
#
loop_
_entity_poly.entity_id
_entity_poly.type
_entity_poly.pdbx_seq_one_letter_code
_entity_poly.pdbx_strand_id
1 'polypeptide(L)'
;MNFRGATFSNEADFRGATFNNKADFGGATFNNRADFMGATFNNKADFWGATFNNRADFWGATFNNKADFWGATFNNKADFWGATFSKEAYFTDATFFGSVKFIDDENGRIFDESASANFSNSNFEHPESVEFVSVNLNNASFLHCKNIDKIGKFEIVDWNSKDIFLGFLEIEKQQLMRSK
;
A
#
# COMPACT_ATOMS: atom_id res chain seq x y z
N MET A 1 10.67 17.97 -3.34
CA MET A 1 9.68 18.78 -2.62
C MET A 1 9.66 18.33 -1.17
N ASN A 2 9.52 19.23 -0.20
CA ASN A 2 9.61 18.90 1.22
C ASN A 2 8.39 19.42 2.00
N PHE A 3 7.63 18.48 2.54
CA PHE A 3 6.47 18.64 3.41
C PHE A 3 6.66 17.85 4.72
N ARG A 4 7.91 17.56 5.10
CA ARG A 4 8.22 16.79 6.30
C ARG A 4 7.64 17.47 7.53
N GLY A 5 6.84 16.74 8.30
CA GLY A 5 6.14 17.24 9.48
C GLY A 5 5.05 18.29 9.19
N ALA A 6 4.69 18.53 7.93
CA ALA A 6 3.66 19.50 7.58
C ALA A 6 2.28 19.03 8.08
N THR A 7 1.43 19.99 8.46
CA THR A 7 0.02 19.72 8.76
C THR A 7 -0.85 20.35 7.70
N PHE A 8 -1.64 19.53 7.02
CA PHE A 8 -2.67 19.95 6.07
C PHE A 8 -4.02 19.94 6.78
N SER A 9 -4.45 21.12 7.24
CA SER A 9 -5.71 21.26 7.98
C SER A 9 -6.95 21.14 7.09
N ASN A 10 -6.83 21.45 5.80
CA ASN A 10 -7.87 21.30 4.79
C ASN A 10 -7.50 20.18 3.81
N GLU A 11 -8.33 19.96 2.79
CA GLU A 11 -8.00 19.04 1.70
C GLU A 11 -6.64 19.39 1.07
N ALA A 12 -5.81 18.37 0.89
CA ALA A 12 -4.50 18.49 0.27
C ALA A 12 -4.57 17.85 -1.12
N ASP A 13 -4.55 18.70 -2.15
CA ASP A 13 -4.71 18.29 -3.54
C ASP A 13 -3.34 18.22 -4.25
N PHE A 14 -2.94 17.01 -4.59
CA PHE A 14 -1.76 16.66 -5.38
C PHE A 14 -2.15 15.87 -6.64
N ARG A 15 -3.40 16.00 -7.11
CA ARG A 15 -3.88 15.28 -8.28
C ARG A 15 -3.06 15.58 -9.51
N GLY A 16 -2.63 14.54 -10.21
CA GLY A 16 -1.80 14.64 -11.41
C GLY A 16 -0.43 15.29 -11.17
N ALA A 17 -0.03 15.54 -9.91
CA ALA A 17 1.23 16.19 -9.61
C ALA A 17 2.40 15.28 -10.02
N THR A 18 3.43 15.86 -10.63
CA THR A 18 4.67 15.15 -10.97
C THR A 18 5.81 15.60 -10.07
N PHE A 19 6.35 14.67 -9.29
CA PHE A 19 7.50 14.88 -8.42
C PHE A 19 8.76 14.29 -9.08
N ASN A 20 9.51 15.14 -9.79
CA ASN A 20 10.74 14.73 -10.49
C ASN A 20 11.92 14.41 -9.55
N ASN A 21 11.97 15.09 -8.41
CA ASN A 21 12.94 14.86 -7.35
C ASN A 21 12.24 14.22 -6.15
N LYS A 22 13.02 13.82 -5.13
CA LYS A 22 12.50 13.31 -3.86
C LYS A 22 11.31 14.13 -3.36
N ALA A 23 10.19 13.46 -3.06
CA ALA A 23 9.03 14.06 -2.40
C ALA A 23 8.98 13.57 -0.95
N ASP A 24 9.13 14.48 0.01
CA ASP A 24 9.22 14.14 1.43
C ASP A 24 7.97 14.61 2.17
N PHE A 25 7.07 13.68 2.49
CA PHE A 25 5.89 13.84 3.34
C PHE A 25 6.09 13.15 4.70
N GLY A 26 7.34 12.87 5.09
CA GLY A 26 7.62 12.13 6.32
C GLY A 26 7.06 12.83 7.55
N GLY A 27 6.24 12.14 8.34
CA GLY A 27 5.58 12.69 9.52
C GLY A 27 4.52 13.74 9.23
N ALA A 28 4.13 13.92 7.96
CA ALA A 28 3.06 14.85 7.60
C ALA A 28 1.71 14.36 8.16
N THR A 29 0.85 15.29 8.54
CA THR A 29 -0.51 15.02 9.00
C THR A 29 -1.52 15.62 8.04
N PHE A 30 -2.40 14.79 7.50
CA PHE A 30 -3.51 15.19 6.63
C PHE A 30 -4.81 15.07 7.42
N ASN A 31 -5.38 16.21 7.85
CA ASN A 31 -6.59 16.24 8.68
C ASN A 31 -7.87 16.00 7.88
N ASN A 32 -7.85 16.35 6.60
CA ASN A 32 -8.92 16.11 5.64
C ASN A 32 -8.39 15.22 4.49
N ARG A 33 -9.17 15.10 3.41
CA ARG A 33 -8.80 14.27 2.26
C ARG A 33 -7.40 14.63 1.74
N ALA A 34 -6.57 13.62 1.53
CA ALA A 34 -5.29 13.75 0.84
C ALA A 34 -5.44 13.09 -0.54
N ASP A 35 -5.40 13.89 -1.60
CA ASP A 35 -5.66 13.43 -2.95
C ASP A 35 -4.37 13.42 -3.78
N PHE A 36 -3.85 12.22 -4.03
CA PHE A 36 -2.70 11.93 -4.88
C PHE A 36 -3.12 11.20 -6.16
N MET A 37 -4.39 11.29 -6.55
CA MET A 37 -4.90 10.60 -7.74
C MET A 37 -4.11 10.98 -8.99
N GLY A 38 -3.58 10.00 -9.71
CA GLY A 38 -2.75 10.18 -10.90
C GLY A 38 -1.39 10.85 -10.63
N ALA A 39 -0.98 11.02 -9.37
CA ALA A 39 0.31 11.62 -9.06
C ALA A 39 1.47 10.71 -9.49
N THR A 40 2.52 11.29 -10.04
CA THR A 40 3.72 10.56 -10.48
C THR A 40 4.92 10.93 -9.61
N PHE A 41 5.55 9.94 -8.99
CA PHE A 41 6.77 10.06 -8.20
C PHE A 41 7.94 9.43 -8.97
N ASN A 42 8.74 10.26 -9.65
CA ASN A 42 9.89 9.80 -10.44
C ASN A 42 11.14 9.47 -9.60
N ASN A 43 11.14 9.91 -8.35
CA ASN A 43 12.18 9.62 -7.37
C ASN A 43 11.52 9.18 -6.05
N LYS A 44 12.32 8.98 -4.99
CA LYS A 44 11.85 8.49 -3.69
C LYS A 44 10.67 9.31 -3.17
N ALA A 45 9.59 8.63 -2.81
CA ALA A 45 8.41 9.20 -2.15
C ALA A 45 8.39 8.75 -0.68
N ASP A 46 8.62 9.68 0.24
CA ASP A 46 8.68 9.40 1.67
C ASP A 46 7.37 9.80 2.36
N PHE A 47 6.61 8.82 2.83
CA PHE A 47 5.44 8.95 3.69
C PHE A 47 5.64 8.27 5.05
N TRP A 48 6.90 8.01 5.44
CA TRP A 48 7.28 7.51 6.76
C TRP A 48 6.47 8.23 7.84
N GLY A 49 5.85 7.52 8.77
CA GLY A 49 5.11 8.08 9.91
C GLY A 49 4.04 9.11 9.56
N ALA A 50 3.62 9.22 8.29
CA ALA A 50 2.57 10.14 7.89
C ALA A 50 1.23 9.66 8.46
N THR A 51 0.39 10.61 8.85
CA THR A 51 -0.94 10.32 9.40
C THR A 51 -2.00 10.88 8.47
N PHE A 52 -2.87 10.00 7.97
CA PHE A 52 -4.03 10.33 7.15
C PHE A 52 -5.30 10.19 7.99
N ASN A 53 -5.84 11.30 8.48
CA ASN A 53 -7.03 11.30 9.35
C ASN A 53 -8.35 11.11 8.58
N ASN A 54 -8.34 11.31 7.27
CA ASN A 54 -9.45 11.08 6.37
C ASN A 54 -9.00 10.24 5.16
N ARG A 55 -9.81 10.17 4.11
CA ARG A 55 -9.50 9.41 2.89
C ARG A 55 -8.14 9.82 2.31
N ALA A 56 -7.28 8.83 2.11
CA ALA A 56 -6.04 8.96 1.32
C ALA A 56 -6.26 8.31 -0.03
N ASP A 57 -6.18 9.10 -1.09
CA ASP A 57 -6.49 8.68 -2.46
C ASP A 57 -5.20 8.61 -3.28
N PHE A 58 -4.75 7.41 -3.64
CA PHE A 58 -3.62 7.16 -4.52
C PHE A 58 -4.08 6.50 -5.83
N TRP A 59 -5.35 6.69 -6.21
CA TRP A 59 -5.90 6.08 -7.41
C TRP A 59 -5.08 6.46 -8.66
N GLY A 60 -4.54 5.47 -9.38
CA GLY A 60 -3.70 5.69 -10.55
C GLY A 60 -2.35 6.35 -10.27
N ALA A 61 -1.90 6.43 -9.01
CA ALA A 61 -0.60 7.02 -8.69
C ALA A 61 0.56 6.11 -9.11
N THR A 62 1.60 6.68 -9.70
CA THR A 62 2.78 5.94 -10.15
C THR A 62 3.99 6.25 -9.26
N PHE A 63 4.57 5.21 -8.67
CA PHE A 63 5.81 5.26 -7.89
C PHE A 63 6.94 4.57 -8.67
N ASN A 64 7.65 5.35 -9.49
CA ASN A 64 8.75 4.85 -10.33
C ASN A 64 10.03 4.51 -9.53
N ASN A 65 10.06 4.86 -8.26
CA ASN A 65 11.17 4.60 -7.33
C ASN A 65 10.61 4.16 -5.97
N LYS A 66 11.48 3.97 -4.97
CA LYS A 66 11.09 3.58 -3.62
C LYS A 66 9.96 4.45 -3.06
N ALA A 67 8.90 3.81 -2.58
CA ALA A 67 7.81 4.42 -1.83
C ALA A 67 7.84 3.94 -0.37
N ASP A 68 7.97 4.86 0.57
CA ASP A 68 8.19 4.55 1.98
C ASP A 68 7.00 5.00 2.83
N PHE A 69 6.11 4.07 3.19
CA PHE A 69 4.99 4.27 4.11
C PHE A 69 5.28 3.64 5.49
N TRP A 70 6.56 3.47 5.86
CA TRP A 70 6.92 2.86 7.14
C TRP A 70 6.25 3.59 8.30
N GLY A 71 5.54 2.87 9.17
CA GLY A 71 4.85 3.45 10.33
C GLY A 71 3.73 4.44 9.97
N ALA A 72 3.30 4.53 8.70
CA ALA A 72 2.20 5.40 8.32
C ALA A 72 0.88 4.92 8.93
N THR A 73 0.02 5.87 9.29
CA THR A 73 -1.29 5.60 9.89
C THR A 73 -2.40 6.10 8.96
N PHE A 74 -3.28 5.20 8.54
CA PHE A 74 -4.46 5.50 7.75
C PHE A 74 -5.71 5.32 8.61
N ASN A 75 -6.25 6.41 9.15
CA ASN A 75 -7.40 6.39 10.04
C ASN A 75 -8.75 6.20 9.31
N ASN A 76 -8.73 6.24 7.98
CA ASN A 76 -9.90 6.01 7.12
C ASN A 76 -9.47 5.27 5.84
N LYS A 77 -10.31 5.26 4.80
CA LYS A 77 -10.04 4.60 3.53
C LYS A 77 -8.70 5.02 2.92
N ALA A 78 -7.88 4.04 2.55
CA ALA A 78 -6.70 4.20 1.71
C ALA A 78 -6.94 3.49 0.37
N ASP A 79 -6.93 4.24 -0.73
CA ASP A 79 -7.24 3.70 -2.06
C ASP A 79 -5.99 3.70 -2.94
N PHE A 80 -5.48 2.52 -3.28
CA PHE A 80 -4.36 2.31 -4.20
C PHE A 80 -4.82 1.63 -5.50
N TRP A 81 -6.11 1.77 -5.86
CA TRP A 81 -6.61 1.24 -7.12
C TRP A 81 -5.79 1.81 -8.30
N GLY A 82 -5.37 0.96 -9.24
CA GLY A 82 -4.57 1.34 -10.41
C GLY A 82 -3.22 1.99 -10.07
N ALA A 83 -2.80 2.01 -8.81
CA ALA A 83 -1.49 2.52 -8.44
C ALA A 83 -0.40 1.55 -8.90
N THR A 84 0.75 2.06 -9.29
CA THR A 84 1.89 1.21 -9.72
C THR A 84 3.11 1.49 -8.86
N PHE A 85 3.72 0.43 -8.32
CA PHE A 85 4.98 0.48 -7.60
C PHE A 85 6.04 -0.27 -8.41
N SER A 86 7.06 0.43 -8.91
CA SER A 86 8.10 -0.16 -9.77
C SER A 86 9.35 -0.64 -9.03
N LYS A 87 9.45 -0.33 -7.74
CA LYS A 87 10.58 -0.65 -6.85
C LYS A 87 10.07 -1.08 -5.47
N GLU A 88 10.78 -0.76 -4.39
CA GLU A 88 10.37 -1.15 -3.06
C GLU A 88 9.22 -0.27 -2.53
N ALA A 89 8.14 -0.93 -2.12
CA ALA A 89 7.03 -0.34 -1.39
C ALA A 89 7.06 -0.84 0.06
N TYR A 90 7.35 0.06 1.00
CA TYR A 90 7.41 -0.28 2.42
C TYR A 90 6.14 0.16 3.13
N PHE A 91 5.35 -0.81 3.58
CA PHE A 91 4.21 -0.63 4.49
C PHE A 91 4.50 -1.25 5.87
N THR A 92 5.78 -1.48 6.18
CA THR A 92 6.21 -2.07 7.44
C THR A 92 5.77 -1.18 8.61
N ASP A 93 5.25 -1.79 9.67
CA ASP A 93 4.67 -1.12 10.84
C ASP A 93 3.50 -0.14 10.52
N ALA A 94 2.97 -0.14 9.29
CA ALA A 94 1.82 0.69 8.95
C ALA A 94 0.53 0.16 9.60
N THR A 95 -0.37 1.07 9.98
CA THR A 95 -1.67 0.73 10.55
C THR A 95 -2.79 1.28 9.69
N PHE A 96 -3.74 0.41 9.35
CA PHE A 96 -4.91 0.73 8.54
C PHE A 96 -6.19 0.50 9.36
N PHE A 97 -6.85 1.59 9.75
CA PHE A 97 -8.14 1.59 10.46
C PHE A 97 -9.34 1.59 9.50
N GLY A 98 -9.14 1.86 8.20
CA GLY A 98 -10.20 1.84 7.21
C GLY A 98 -10.02 0.73 6.18
N SER A 99 -10.91 0.71 5.18
CA SER A 99 -10.76 -0.15 4.01
C SER A 99 -9.49 0.18 3.22
N VAL A 100 -8.81 -0.85 2.72
CA VAL A 100 -7.60 -0.70 1.88
C VAL A 100 -7.80 -1.46 0.59
N LYS A 101 -7.56 -0.82 -0.55
CA LYS A 101 -7.69 -1.44 -1.87
C LYS A 101 -6.38 -1.36 -2.62
N PHE A 102 -5.81 -2.52 -2.95
CA PHE A 102 -4.74 -2.70 -3.93
C PHE A 102 -5.35 -3.48 -5.10
N ILE A 103 -5.90 -2.76 -6.08
CA ILE A 103 -6.71 -3.35 -7.16
C ILE A 103 -6.22 -2.83 -8.51
N ASP A 104 -5.87 -3.71 -9.44
CA ASP A 104 -5.66 -3.35 -10.85
C ASP A 104 -6.70 -4.02 -11.77
N ASP A 105 -7.12 -3.33 -12.84
CA ASP A 105 -8.10 -3.84 -13.81
C ASP A 105 -7.66 -3.73 -15.29
N GLU A 106 -6.46 -3.22 -15.59
CA GLU A 106 -6.03 -2.88 -16.96
C GLU A 106 -4.73 -3.57 -17.44
N ASN A 107 -4.34 -4.69 -16.82
CA ASN A 107 -3.11 -5.47 -17.08
C ASN A 107 -1.81 -4.87 -16.51
N GLY A 108 -1.92 -3.84 -15.68
CA GLY A 108 -0.85 -3.49 -14.75
C GLY A 108 -0.81 -4.53 -13.62
N ARG A 109 0.28 -4.57 -12.87
CA ARG A 109 0.24 -5.18 -11.55
C ARG A 109 0.54 -4.07 -10.57
N ILE A 110 -0.25 -3.95 -9.50
CA ILE A 110 -0.03 -2.91 -8.46
C ILE A 110 1.44 -2.83 -8.05
N PHE A 111 2.08 -4.00 -7.92
CA PHE A 111 3.51 -4.13 -7.76
C PHE A 111 4.10 -4.72 -9.06
N ASP A 112 5.01 -4.00 -9.71
CA ASP A 112 5.67 -4.50 -10.91
C ASP A 112 6.48 -5.78 -10.63
N GLU A 113 6.91 -6.48 -11.68
CA GLU A 113 7.67 -7.75 -11.54
C GLU A 113 8.97 -7.60 -10.74
N SER A 114 9.60 -6.43 -10.79
CA SER A 114 10.83 -6.13 -10.03
C SER A 114 10.58 -5.52 -8.66
N ALA A 115 9.32 -5.21 -8.33
CA ALA A 115 8.96 -4.54 -7.09
C ALA A 115 9.03 -5.50 -5.90
N SER A 116 9.22 -4.94 -4.70
CA SER A 116 9.00 -5.65 -3.45
C SER A 116 7.94 -4.92 -2.64
N ALA A 117 7.10 -5.66 -1.92
CA ALA A 117 6.07 -5.07 -1.08
C ALA A 117 6.22 -5.59 0.35
N ASN A 118 6.64 -4.74 1.28
CA ASN A 118 6.87 -5.18 2.65
C ASN A 118 5.75 -4.67 3.57
N PHE A 119 4.86 -5.57 3.96
CA PHE A 119 3.79 -5.33 4.92
C PHE A 119 4.14 -5.85 6.32
N SER A 120 5.37 -6.28 6.58
CA SER A 120 5.74 -6.92 7.86
C SER A 120 5.37 -6.05 9.06
N ASN A 121 4.87 -6.67 10.13
CA ASN A 121 4.34 -6.01 11.33
C ASN A 121 3.17 -5.04 11.10
N SER A 122 2.65 -4.91 9.87
CA SER A 122 1.50 -4.05 9.62
C SER A 122 0.25 -4.59 10.32
N ASN A 123 -0.69 -3.69 10.54
CA ASN A 123 -1.94 -3.99 11.22
C ASN A 123 -3.12 -3.51 10.38
N PHE A 124 -3.94 -4.47 9.95
CA PHE A 124 -5.25 -4.21 9.34
C PHE A 124 -6.30 -4.39 10.43
N GLU A 125 -6.87 -3.29 10.92
CA GLU A 125 -7.88 -3.30 12.00
C GLU A 125 -9.24 -3.82 11.51
N HIS A 126 -9.53 -3.56 10.23
CA HIS A 126 -10.69 -4.07 9.50
C HIS A 126 -10.24 -4.95 8.32
N PRO A 127 -9.63 -6.12 8.61
CA PRO A 127 -9.03 -6.97 7.58
C PRO A 127 -10.07 -7.42 6.53
N GLU A 128 -11.33 -7.60 6.91
CA GLU A 128 -12.44 -7.94 6.00
C GLU A 128 -12.71 -6.86 4.93
N SER A 129 -12.24 -5.64 5.16
CA SER A 129 -12.33 -4.50 4.25
C SER A 129 -11.05 -4.26 3.44
N VAL A 130 -10.10 -5.21 3.50
CA VAL A 130 -8.85 -5.19 2.73
C VAL A 130 -9.00 -6.05 1.48
N GLU A 131 -8.62 -5.49 0.35
CA GLU A 131 -8.70 -6.15 -0.95
C GLU A 131 -7.37 -6.08 -1.70
N PHE A 132 -6.88 -7.25 -2.11
CA PHE A 132 -5.78 -7.45 -3.03
C PHE A 132 -6.34 -8.14 -4.29
N VAL A 133 -6.47 -7.40 -5.39
CA VAL A 133 -7.07 -7.91 -6.64
C VAL A 133 -6.16 -7.58 -7.83
N SER A 134 -5.82 -8.57 -8.65
CA SER A 134 -4.89 -8.39 -9.78
C SER A 134 -3.53 -7.82 -9.33
N VAL A 135 -2.90 -8.49 -8.37
CA VAL A 135 -1.64 -8.02 -7.76
C VAL A 135 -0.51 -9.04 -7.88
N ASN A 136 0.71 -8.54 -8.03
CA ASN A 136 1.93 -9.32 -7.85
C ASN A 136 2.35 -9.33 -6.38
N LEU A 137 2.35 -10.49 -5.72
CA LEU A 137 2.87 -10.65 -4.36
C LEU A 137 4.05 -11.63 -4.32
N ASN A 138 4.71 -11.89 -5.46
CA ASN A 138 5.88 -12.77 -5.55
C ASN A 138 7.02 -12.36 -4.62
N ASN A 139 7.19 -11.05 -4.40
CA ASN A 139 8.23 -10.49 -3.54
C ASN A 139 7.61 -9.66 -2.42
N ALA A 140 6.49 -10.15 -1.89
CA ALA A 140 5.81 -9.52 -0.76
C ALA A 140 6.14 -10.24 0.55
N SER A 141 6.32 -9.47 1.62
CA SER A 141 6.46 -10.00 2.99
C SER A 141 5.27 -9.56 3.84
N PHE A 142 4.64 -10.51 4.50
CA PHE A 142 3.57 -10.30 5.47
C PHE A 142 3.96 -10.79 6.87
N LEU A 143 5.27 -10.92 7.15
CA LEU A 143 5.76 -11.44 8.43
C LEU A 143 5.18 -10.64 9.62
N HIS A 144 4.59 -11.35 10.58
CA HIS A 144 3.95 -10.77 11.76
C HIS A 144 2.83 -9.76 11.46
N CYS A 145 2.22 -9.80 10.27
CA CYS A 145 0.98 -9.07 10.01
C CYS A 145 -0.11 -9.56 10.95
N LYS A 146 -0.80 -8.63 11.61
CA LYS A 146 -1.96 -8.98 12.42
C LYS A 146 -3.19 -9.16 11.51
N ASN A 147 -3.97 -10.19 11.78
CA ASN A 147 -5.23 -10.51 11.09
C ASN A 147 -5.11 -10.74 9.57
N ILE A 148 -3.93 -11.15 9.07
CA ILE A 148 -3.73 -11.46 7.65
C ILE A 148 -4.67 -12.57 7.15
N ASP A 149 -4.95 -13.54 8.02
CA ASP A 149 -5.86 -14.66 7.83
C ASP A 149 -7.33 -14.24 7.62
N LYS A 150 -7.67 -12.99 7.97
CA LYS A 150 -9.04 -12.45 7.88
C LYS A 150 -9.20 -11.43 6.75
N ILE A 151 -8.20 -11.28 5.89
CA ILE A 151 -8.29 -10.33 4.77
C ILE A 151 -9.50 -10.67 3.90
N GLY A 152 -10.26 -9.63 3.54
CA GLY A 152 -11.53 -9.77 2.83
C GLY A 152 -11.38 -10.40 1.45
N LYS A 153 -10.34 -10.02 0.70
CA LYS A 153 -10.20 -10.46 -0.68
C LYS A 153 -8.75 -10.64 -1.14
N PHE A 154 -8.46 -11.82 -1.68
CA PHE A 154 -7.32 -12.10 -2.55
C PHE A 154 -7.87 -12.70 -3.85
N GLU A 155 -7.81 -11.97 -4.96
CA GLU A 155 -8.30 -12.43 -6.27
C GLU A 155 -7.26 -12.11 -7.35
N ILE A 156 -6.97 -13.06 -8.24
CA ILE A 156 -5.96 -12.89 -9.31
C ILE A 156 -4.63 -12.39 -8.70
N VAL A 157 -4.02 -13.24 -7.86
CA VAL A 157 -2.80 -12.90 -7.14
C VAL A 157 -1.68 -13.80 -7.61
N ASP A 158 -0.59 -13.19 -8.07
CA ASP A 158 0.63 -13.89 -8.43
C ASP A 158 1.50 -14.09 -7.17
N TRP A 159 1.57 -15.33 -6.71
CA TRP A 159 2.38 -15.77 -5.57
C TRP A 159 3.62 -16.53 -6.03
N ASN A 160 4.75 -16.41 -5.31
CA ASN A 160 6.02 -17.02 -5.70
C ASN A 160 5.88 -18.54 -5.86
N SER A 161 6.36 -19.08 -6.98
CA SER A 161 6.39 -20.53 -7.25
C SER A 161 7.47 -21.28 -6.44
N LYS A 162 8.41 -20.58 -5.79
CA LYS A 162 9.57 -21.20 -5.10
C LYS A 162 9.53 -21.21 -3.57
N ASP A 163 8.60 -20.51 -2.93
CA ASP A 163 8.42 -20.55 -1.46
C ASP A 163 7.23 -21.44 -1.07
N ILE A 164 7.42 -22.72 -1.34
CA ILE A 164 6.83 -23.80 -0.57
C ILE A 164 7.94 -24.19 0.44
N PHE A 165 7.68 -24.07 1.74
CA PHE A 165 8.60 -24.20 2.90
C PHE A 165 9.45 -22.95 3.20
N LEU A 166 9.31 -22.26 4.34
CA LEU A 166 9.40 -22.78 5.72
C LEU A 166 8.53 -21.99 6.72
N GLY A 167 7.72 -22.74 7.48
CA GLY A 167 7.35 -22.43 8.87
C GLY A 167 6.31 -21.34 9.12
N PHE A 168 5.01 -21.68 8.97
CA PHE A 168 3.77 -21.08 9.54
C PHE A 168 2.59 -20.90 8.55
N LEU A 169 2.74 -21.24 7.26
CA LEU A 169 1.72 -20.93 6.23
C LEU A 169 1.10 -22.14 5.51
N GLU A 170 0.94 -23.26 6.21
CA GLU A 170 0.20 -24.41 5.68
C GLU A 170 -1.30 -24.37 6.06
N ILE A 171 -1.67 -23.59 7.08
CA ILE A 171 -3.06 -23.35 7.49
C ILE A 171 -3.69 -22.21 6.66
N GLU A 172 -2.95 -21.13 6.39
CA GLU A 172 -3.46 -19.97 5.63
C GLU A 172 -3.61 -20.25 4.13
N LYS A 173 -2.71 -21.06 3.52
CA LYS A 173 -2.87 -21.48 2.10
C LYS A 173 -4.12 -22.33 1.88
N GLN A 174 -4.53 -23.17 2.84
CA GLN A 174 -5.76 -23.96 2.70
C GLN A 174 -7.03 -23.12 2.83
N GLN A 175 -6.98 -21.94 3.45
CA GLN A 175 -8.10 -21.01 3.51
C GLN A 175 -8.16 -20.11 2.27
N LEU A 176 -7.02 -19.60 1.79
CA LEU A 176 -6.93 -18.82 0.53
C LEU A 176 -7.31 -19.64 -0.72
N MET A 177 -7.05 -20.94 -0.73
CA MET A 177 -7.34 -21.82 -1.89
C MET A 177 -8.76 -22.40 -1.91
N ARG A 178 -9.57 -22.17 -0.86
CA ARG A 178 -10.94 -22.71 -0.74
C ARG A 178 -12.03 -21.79 -1.29
N SER A 179 -11.70 -20.58 -1.74
CA SER A 179 -12.65 -19.66 -2.39
C SER A 179 -12.75 -19.85 -3.91
N LYS A 180 -12.50 -21.08 -4.42
CA LYS A 180 -12.85 -21.45 -5.79
C LYS A 180 -14.35 -21.66 -5.95
#